data_AF-A0A945AXY5-F1
#
_entry.id   AF-A0A945AXY5-F1
#
_cell.length_a   1.000
_cell.length_b   1.000
_cell.length_c   1.000
_cell.angle_alpha   90.00
_cell.angle_beta   90.00
_cell.angle_gamma   90.00
#
_symmetry.space_group_name_H-M   'P 1'
#
loop_
_entity.id
_entity.type
_entity.pdbx_description
1 polymer ?
#
loop_
_entity_poly.entity_id
_entity_poly.type
_entity_poly.pdbx_seq_one_letter_code
_entity_poly.pdbx_strand_id
1 'polypeptide(L)' 'EEALTICFDLLKEEGLCLGGSSGINVAGAIRLAQELGPGKTIVTILCDSGVRYQSKLFNPVFLREKGLPVPEWME' A
#
# COMPACT_ATOMS: atom_id res chain seq x y z
N GLU A 1 -0.37 9.38 -0.17
CA GLU A 1 0.83 9.06 0.62
C GLU A 1 0.61 7.83 1.50
N GLU A 2 -0.35 7.83 2.43
CA GLU A 2 -0.69 6.67 3.28
C GLU A 2 -0.82 5.34 2.52
N ALA A 3 -1.58 5.29 1.43
CA ALA A 3 -1.74 4.06 0.64
C ALA A 3 -0.43 3.56 0.01
N LEU A 4 0.53 4.44 -0.28
CA LEU A 4 1.83 4.07 -0.82
C LEU A 4 2.67 3.40 0.26
N THR A 5 2.75 4.03 1.44
CA THR A 5 3.43 3.46 2.61
C THR A 5 2.88 2.06 2.93
N ILE A 6 1.55 1.90 2.94
CA ILE A 6 0.91 0.60 3.13
C ILE A 6 1.32 -0.40 2.05
N CYS A 7 1.33 -0.03 0.76
CA CYS A 7 1.81 -0.92 -0.29
C CYS A 7 3.27 -1.34 -0.12
N PHE A 8 4.13 -0.43 0.36
CA PHE A 8 5.55 -0.72 0.61
C PHE A 8 5.74 -1.63 1.82
N ASP A 9 5.00 -1.40 2.90
CA ASP A 9 5.03 -2.21 4.11
C ASP A 9 4.47 -3.62 3.83
N LEU A 10 3.36 -3.73 3.09
CA LEU A 10 2.81 -5.03 2.67
C LEU A 10 3.82 -5.84 1.86
N LEU A 11 4.61 -5.18 1.00
CA LEU A 11 5.66 -5.87 0.26
C LEU A 11 6.82 -6.30 1.17
N LYS A 12 7.30 -5.38 2.01
CA LYS A 12 8.49 -5.59 2.84
C LYS A 12 8.25 -6.59 3.97
N GLU A 13 7.13 -6.45 4.67
CA GLU A 13 6.82 -7.15 5.91
C GLU A 13 5.94 -8.40 5.68
N GLU A 14 5.11 -8.40 4.64
CA GLU A 14 4.17 -9.50 4.35
C GLU A 14 4.43 -10.22 3.00
N GLY A 15 5.38 -9.74 2.19
CA GLY A 15 5.70 -10.34 0.88
C GLY A 15 4.62 -10.13 -0.19
N LEU A 16 3.68 -9.19 0.03
CA LEU A 16 2.55 -8.93 -0.86
C LEU A 16 2.83 -7.74 -1.79
N CYS A 17 3.23 -8.02 -3.03
CA CYS A 17 3.40 -7.00 -4.07
C CYS A 17 2.06 -6.65 -4.73
N LEU A 18 1.46 -5.51 -4.36
CA LEU A 18 0.09 -5.14 -4.73
C LEU A 18 -0.02 -3.77 -5.43
N GLY A 19 -1.10 -3.60 -6.19
CA GLY A 19 -1.46 -2.32 -6.81
C GLY A 19 -1.95 -1.27 -5.80
N GLY A 20 -1.97 -0.01 -6.23
CA GLY A 20 -2.33 1.12 -5.36
C GLY A 20 -3.77 1.08 -4.82
N SER A 21 -4.70 0.46 -5.55
CA SER A 21 -6.09 0.29 -5.08
C SER A 21 -6.17 -0.62 -3.85
N SER A 22 -5.34 -1.66 -3.77
CA SER A 22 -5.20 -2.50 -2.58
C SER A 22 -4.69 -1.70 -1.38
N GLY A 23 -3.70 -0.81 -1.59
CA GLY A 23 -3.22 0.08 -0.53
C GLY A 23 -4.31 1.00 0.02
N ILE A 24 -5.17 1.56 -0.85
CA ILE A 24 -6.33 2.36 -0.43
C ILE A 24 -7.34 1.51 0.36
N ASN A 25 -7.62 0.31 -0.13
CA ASN A 25 -8.55 -0.62 0.51
C ASN A 25 -8.09 -1.05 1.91
N VAL A 26 -6.79 -1.30 2.09
CA VAL A 26 -6.19 -1.64 3.38
C VAL A 26 -6.19 -0.42 4.31
N ALA A 27 -5.88 0.79 3.82
CA ALA A 27 -6.01 2.02 4.61
C ALA A 27 -7.43 2.20 5.15
N GLY A 28 -8.44 2.01 4.29
CA GLY A 28 -9.85 2.06 4.69
C GLY A 28 -10.22 0.99 5.71
N ALA A 29 -9.72 -0.24 5.55
CA ALA A 29 -9.96 -1.34 6.49
C ALA A 29 -9.35 -1.06 7.87
N ILE A 30 -8.14 -0.50 7.93
CA ILE A 30 -7.48 -0.10 9.19
C ILE A 30 -8.31 0.97 9.90
N ARG A 31 -8.75 2.00 9.19
CA ARG A 31 -9.58 3.07 9.77
C ARG A 31 -10.92 2.54 10.28
N LEU A 32 -11.57 1.66 9.53
CA LEU A 32 -12.81 1.02 9.95
C LEU A 32 -12.59 0.14 11.19
N ALA A 33 -11.47 -0.56 11.30
CA ALA A 33 -11.12 -1.33 12.50
C ALA A 33 -10.99 -0.44 13.73
N GLN A 34 -10.36 0.73 13.58
CA GLN A 34 -10.21 1.70 14.66
C GLN A 34 -11.56 2.27 15.10
N GLU A 35 -12.47 2.54 14.15
CA GLU A 35 -13.82 3.05 14.44
C GLU A 35 -14.70 2.02 15.15
N LEU A 36 -14.68 0.76 14.70
CA LEU A 36 -15.53 -0.30 15.25
C LEU A 36 -15.02 -0.90 16.57
N GLY A 37 -13.73 -0.72 16.86
CA GLY A 37 -13.07 -1.27 18.04
C GLY A 37 -12.70 -2.76 17.94
N PRO A 38 -12.04 -3.31 18.97
CA PRO A 38 -11.49 -4.66 18.94
C PRO A 38 -12.56 -5.76 18.90
N GLY A 39 -12.18 -6.94 18.39
CA GLY A 39 -13.03 -8.13 18.33
C GLY A 39 -13.97 -8.19 17.12
N LYS A 40 -13.75 -7.35 16.11
CA LYS A 40 -14.47 -7.36 14.83
C LYS A 40 -13.62 -7.95 13.71
N THR A 41 -14.28 -8.58 12.73
CA THR A 41 -13.64 -9.09 11.52
C THR A 41 -13.96 -8.17 10.36
N ILE A 42 -12.93 -7.65 9.71
CA ILE A 42 -13.05 -6.79 8.53
C ILE A 42 -12.40 -7.50 7.34
N VAL A 43 -13.08 -7.44 6.20
CA VAL A 43 -12.59 -8.00 4.94
C VAL A 43 -12.52 -6.87 3.92
N THR A 44 -11.45 -6.84 3.14
CA THR A 44 -11.26 -5.92 2.01
C THR A 44 -10.65 -6.66 0.83
N ILE A 45 -10.60 -6.01 -0.34
CA ILE A 45 -10.16 -6.64 -1.59
C ILE A 45 -8.72 -6.23 -1.91
N LEU A 46 -7.88 -7.22 -2.23
CA LEU A 46 -6.57 -7.03 -2.85
C LEU A 46 -6.73 -7.21 -4.35
N CYS A 47 -6.82 -6.10 -5.08
CA CYS A 47 -7.37 -6.06 -6.43
C CYS A 47 -6.48 -6.73 -7.48
N ASP A 48 -5.18 -6.42 -7.47
CA ASP A 48 -4.22 -6.96 -8.42
C ASP A 48 -2.76 -6.81 -7.94
N SER A 49 -1.85 -7.40 -8.72
CA SER A 49 -0.42 -7.40 -8.44
C SER A 49 0.24 -6.05 -8.74
N GLY A 50 1.12 -5.64 -7.83
CA GLY A 50 1.96 -4.45 -7.95
C GLY A 50 2.95 -4.49 -9.11
N VAL A 51 3.23 -5.70 -9.65
CA VAL A 51 4.12 -5.90 -10.81
C VAL A 51 3.67 -5.06 -12.01
N ARG A 52 2.35 -4.91 -12.21
CA ARG A 52 1.78 -4.13 -13.32
C ARG A 52 2.09 -2.64 -13.23
N TYR A 53 2.49 -2.16 -12.06
CA TYR A 53 2.72 -0.76 -11.75
C TYR A 53 4.18 -0.44 -11.44
N GLN A 54 5.11 -1.36 -11.72
CA GLN A 54 6.54 -1.21 -11.43
C GLN A 54 7.15 0.08 -11.96
N SER A 55 6.80 0.49 -13.19
CA SER A 55 7.36 1.69 -13.82
C SER A 55 6.93 3.01 -13.16
N LYS A 56 5.97 2.98 -12.23
CA LYS A 56 5.46 4.15 -11.50
C LYS A 56 5.46 3.91 -10.00
N LEU A 57 4.53 3.08 -9.50
CA LEU A 57 4.28 2.86 -8.08
C LEU A 57 5.52 2.35 -7.33
N PHE A 58 6.35 1.55 -8.00
CA PHE A 58 7.60 1.01 -7.47
C PHE A 58 8.83 1.55 -8.21
N ASN A 59 8.77 2.82 -8.64
CA ASN A 59 9.87 3.50 -9.31
C ASN A 59 10.30 4.72 -8.49
N PRO A 60 11.49 4.71 -7.85
CA PRO A 60 11.93 5.80 -6.99
C PRO A 60 12.11 7.13 -7.76
N VAL A 61 12.46 7.10 -9.05
CA VAL A 61 12.56 8.32 -9.88
C VAL A 61 11.18 8.95 -10.04
N PHE A 62 10.18 8.16 -10.45
CA PHE A 62 8.81 8.64 -10.62
C PHE A 62 8.21 9.16 -9.31
N LEU A 63 8.46 8.46 -8.19
CA LEU A 63 7.98 8.87 -6.88
C LEU A 63 8.58 10.21 -6.45
N ARG A 64 9.91 10.40 -6.60
CA ARG A 64 10.58 11.68 -6.31
C ARG A 64 10.07 12.82 -7.20
N GLU A 65 9.90 12.59 -8.50
CA GLU A 65 9.33 13.57 -9.43
C GLU A 65 7.91 14.02 -9.04
N LYS A 66 7.15 13.16 -8.35
CA LYS A 66 5.80 13.46 -7.86
C LYS A 66 5.76 13.93 -6.41
N GLY A 67 6.92 14.06 -5.74
CA GLY A 67 7.00 14.41 -4.33
C GLY A 67 6.35 13.36 -3.42
N LEU A 68 6.34 12.09 -3.84
CA LEU A 68 5.76 10.97 -3.11
C LEU A 68 6.81 10.23 -2.29
N PRO A 69 6.42 9.53 -1.20
CA PRO A 69 7.34 8.75 -0.38
C PRO A 69 8.05 7.67 -1.21
N VAL A 70 9.35 7.51 -0.95
CA VAL A 70 10.19 6.41 -1.43
C VAL A 70 10.60 5.58 -0.22
N PRO A 71 10.39 4.26 -0.22
CA PRO A 71 10.83 3.42 0.87
C PRO A 71 12.34 3.18 0.76
N GLU A 72 13.00 3.09 1.91
CA GLU A 72 14.47 2.98 2.04
C GLU A 72 15.10 1.86 1.20
N TRP A 73 14.40 0.74 1.02
CA TRP A 73 14.89 -0.40 0.23
C TRP A 73 14.84 -0.18 -1.29
N MET A 74 14.28 0.95 -1.76
CA MET A 74 14.31 1.41 -3.16
C MET A 74 15.23 2.62 -3.37
N GLU A 75 16.00 3.04 -2.36
CA GLU A 75 16.98 4.14 -2.52
C GLU A 75 18.15 3.77 -3.44
#